data_AF-A0A846P9L2-F1
#
_entry.id   AF-A0A846P9L2-F1
#
_cell.length_a   1.000
_cell.length_b   1.000
_cell.length_c   1.000
_cell.angle_alpha   90.00
_cell.angle_beta   90.00
_cell.angle_gamma   90.00
#
_symmetry.space_group_name_H-M   'P 1'
#
loop_
_entity.id
_entity.type
_entity.pdbx_description
1 polymer ?
#
loop_
_entity_poly.entity_id
_entity_poly.type
_entity_poly.pdbx_seq_one_letter_code
_entity_poly.pdbx_strand_id
1 'polypeptide(L)' 'MANVKLEGVTKRFGKLTAINNLKLEIRSGELFVLLGPTGAGKTTTLRCVAGLEKQD' A
#
# COMPACT_ATOMS: atom_id res chain seq x y z
N MET A 1 -7.31 18.77 -1.94
CA MET A 1 -5.96 18.17 -2.10
C MET A 1 -5.57 17.57 -0.75
N ALA A 2 -5.18 16.29 -0.69
CA ALA A 2 -5.09 15.51 0.55
C ALA A 2 -3.75 14.77 0.67
N ASN A 3 -3.29 14.56 1.90
CA ASN A 3 -2.15 13.69 2.22
C ASN A 3 -2.62 12.23 2.29
N VAL A 4 -1.73 11.28 1.95
CA VAL A 4 -1.95 9.85 2.17
C VAL A 4 -0.92 9.32 3.15
N LYS A 5 -1.37 8.64 4.21
CA LYS A 5 -0.48 8.05 5.22
C LYS A 5 -0.86 6.59 5.46
N LEU A 6 0.11 5.69 5.37
CA LEU A 6 0.03 4.29 5.77
C LEU A 6 0.91 4.11 7.00
N GLU A 7 0.34 3.63 8.10
CA GLU A 7 1.02 3.50 9.38
C GLU A 7 1.12 2.03 9.79
N GLY A 8 2.05 1.30 9.18
CA GLY A 8 2.29 -0.11 9.50
C GLY A 8 1.27 -1.07 8.88
N VAL A 9 0.78 -0.72 7.69
CA VAL A 9 -0.25 -1.50 6.98
C VAL A 9 0.28 -2.89 6.65
N THR A 10 -0.49 -3.90 7.01
CA THR A 10 -0.24 -5.30 6.67
C THR A 10 -1.40 -5.83 5.86
N LYS A 11 -1.12 -6.65 4.85
CA LYS A 11 -2.14 -7.36 4.09
C LYS A 11 -1.70 -8.77 3.79
N ARG A 12 -2.51 -9.74 4.21
CA ARG A 12 -2.33 -11.16 3.94
C ARG A 12 -3.45 -11.71 3.06
N PHE A 13 -3.09 -12.68 2.23
CA PHE A 13 -4.00 -13.54 1.48
C PHE A 13 -3.73 -14.98 1.91
N GLY A 14 -4.48 -15.47 2.90
CA GLY A 14 -4.18 -16.74 3.55
C GLY A 14 -2.80 -16.70 4.21
N LYS A 15 -1.89 -17.58 3.75
CA LYS A 15 -0.50 -17.65 4.27
C LYS A 15 0.46 -16.66 3.59
N LEU A 16 0.05 -16.01 2.50
CA LEU A 16 0.89 -15.08 1.76
C LEU A 16 0.78 -13.67 2.35
N THR A 17 1.90 -13.11 2.82
CA THR A 17 1.98 -11.70 3.22
C THR A 17 2.33 -10.84 2.01
N ALA A 18 1.35 -10.13 1.46
CA ALA A 18 1.53 -9.26 0.29
C ALA A 18 2.07 -7.87 0.67
N ILE A 19 1.70 -7.37 1.85
CA ILE A 19 2.24 -6.14 2.43
C ILE A 19 2.59 -6.44 3.89
N ASN A 20 3.79 -6.09 4.34
CA ASN A 20 4.26 -6.36 5.69
C ASN A 20 4.68 -5.06 6.38
N ASN A 21 3.87 -4.58 7.34
CA ASN A 21 4.17 -3.40 8.17
C ASN A 21 4.62 -2.16 7.35
N LEU A 22 3.94 -1.88 6.23
CA LEU A 22 4.30 -0.80 5.33
C LEU A 22 4.00 0.56 5.97
N LYS A 23 5.02 1.41 6.04
CA LYS A 23 4.92 2.81 6.43
C LYS A 23 5.24 3.67 5.22
N LEU A 24 4.31 4.54 4.84
CA LEU A 24 4.43 5.41 3.68
C LEU A 24 3.68 6.72 3.94
N GLU A 25 4.28 7.82 3.57
CA GLU A 25 3.64 9.14 3.57
C GLU A 25 3.81 9.75 2.18
N ILE A 26 2.70 10.15 1.57
CA ILE A 26 2.66 10.86 0.28
C ILE A 26 2.02 12.22 0.56
N ARG A 27 2.75 13.28 0.23
CA ARG A 27 2.30 14.65 0.48
C ARG A 27 1.25 15.07 -0.54
N SER A 28 0.37 15.97 -0.13
CA SER A 28 -0.60 16.58 -1.01
C SER A 28 0.07 17.23 -2.22
N GLY A 29 -0.30 16.79 -3.43
CA GLY A 29 0.26 17.30 -4.70
C GLY A 29 1.53 16.59 -5.17
N GLU A 30 2.03 15.59 -4.43
CA GLU A 30 3.19 14.80 -4.82
C GLU A 30 2.85 13.76 -5.90
N LEU A 31 3.69 13.67 -6.93
CA LEU A 31 3.67 12.54 -7.87
C LEU A 31 4.52 11.41 -7.31
N PHE A 32 3.87 10.36 -6.81
CA PHE A 32 4.52 9.19 -6.22
C PHE A 32 4.38 7.96 -7.12
N VAL A 33 5.44 7.14 -7.20
CA VAL A 33 5.47 5.91 -8.01
C VAL A 33 5.87 4.71 -7.17
N LEU A 34 5.11 3.62 -7.26
CA LEU A 34 5.49 2.32 -6.71
C LEU A 34 6.24 1.50 -7.78
N LEU A 35 7.52 1.23 -7.55
CA LEU A 35 8.38 0.43 -8.43
C LEU A 35 8.86 -0.84 -7.71
N GLY A 36 8.97 -1.94 -8.46
CA GLY A 36 9.47 -3.21 -7.95
C GLY A 36 9.06 -4.40 -8.80
N PRO A 37 9.61 -5.61 -8.56
CA PRO A 37 9.33 -6.80 -9.34
C PRO A 37 7.87 -7.25 -9.21
N THR A 38 7.42 -8.14 -10.10
CA THR A 38 6.10 -8.79 -9.98
C THR A 38 5.98 -9.48 -8.62
N GLY A 39 4.83 -9.33 -7.97
CA GLY A 39 4.58 -9.89 -6.63
C GLY A 39 5.06 -9.02 -5.46
N ALA A 40 5.75 -7.89 -5.68
CA ALA A 40 6.25 -7.01 -4.60
C ALA A 40 5.17 -6.23 -3.82
N GLY A 41 3.88 -6.52 -4.00
CA GLY A 41 2.79 -5.87 -3.26
C GLY A 41 2.27 -4.54 -3.82
N LYS A 42 2.84 -4.01 -4.93
CA LYS A 42 2.47 -2.70 -5.51
C LYS A 42 0.97 -2.50 -5.74
N THR A 43 0.34 -3.40 -6.51
CA THR A 43 -1.09 -3.34 -6.82
C THR A 43 -1.93 -3.54 -5.56
N THR A 44 -1.50 -4.40 -4.65
CA THR A 44 -2.16 -4.60 -3.36
C THR A 44 -2.14 -3.31 -2.53
N THR A 45 -1.00 -2.60 -2.47
CA THR A 45 -0.88 -1.31 -1.77
C THR A 45 -1.84 -0.28 -2.35
N LEU A 46 -1.87 -0.12 -3.67
CA LEU A 46 -2.80 0.83 -4.33
C LEU A 46 -4.27 0.47 -4.06
N ARG A 47 -4.62 -0.83 -4.08
CA ARG A 47 -5.99 -1.28 -3.77
C ARG A 47 -6.36 -1.01 -2.32
N CYS A 48 -5.43 -1.16 -1.37
CA CYS A 48 -5.66 -0.81 0.03
C CYS A 48 -5.92 0.70 0.18
N VAL A 49 -5.09 1.54 -0.45
CA VAL A 49 -5.27 3.00 -0.44
C VAL A 49 -6.61 3.41 -1.06
N ALA A 50 -7.01 2.76 -2.15
CA ALA A 50 -8.28 3.03 -2.83
C ALA A 50 -9.52 2.46 -2.11
N GLY A 51 -9.35 1.74 -0.99
CA GLY A 51 -10.44 1.07 -0.28
C GLY A 51 -11.03 -0.14 -1.00
N LEU A 52 -10.36 -0.65 -2.04
CA LEU A 52 -10.76 -1.83 -2.82
C LEU A 52 -10.26 -3.15 -2.21
N GLU A 53 -9.37 -3.06 -1.22
CA GLU A 53 -8.86 -4.18 -0.46
C GLU A 53 -8.76 -3.75 1.01
N LYS A 54 -9.26 -4.59 1.92
CA LYS A 54 -9.18 -4.31 3.36
C LYS A 54 -7.82 -4.77 3.90
N GLN A 55 -7.08 -3.88 4.53
CA GLN A 55 -5.90 -4.19 5.34
C GLN A 55 -6.27 -5.06 6.54
N ASP A 56 -5.30 -5.87 7.00
CA ASP A 56 -5.49 -6.73 8.18
C ASP A 56 -5.46 -5.94 9.49
#